data_AF-A0A2S4L1M2-F1
#
_entry.id   AF-A0A2S4L1M2-F1
#
_cell.length_a   1.000
_cell.length_b   1.000
_cell.length_c   1.000
_cell.angle_alpha   90.00
_cell.angle_beta   90.00
_cell.angle_gamma   90.00
#
_symmetry.space_group_name_H-M   'P 1'
#
loop_
_entity.id
_entity.type
_entity.pdbx_description
1 polymer ?
#
loop_
_entity_poly.entity_id
_entity_poly.type
_entity_poly.pdbx_seq_one_letter_code
_entity_poly.pdbx_strand_id
1 'polypeptide(L)'
;MARNTTDSTPRVLCLHGGGVNAQVFRLQCRALVARLAPALRLVFADAPFASRPHEDIVGVYGDCAPFYRWLRWQPGHPELDA
;
A
#
# COMPACT_ATOMS: atom_id res chain seq x y z
N MET A 1 -7.52 21.92 -3.73
CA MET A 1 -7.01 22.44 -2.45
C MET A 1 -5.50 22.21 -2.41
N ALA A 2 -4.70 23.26 -2.60
CA ALA A 2 -3.24 23.17 -2.52
C ALA A 2 -2.82 22.86 -1.07
N ARG A 3 -1.91 21.91 -0.87
CA ARG A 3 -1.49 21.45 0.46
C ARG A 3 -0.55 22.49 1.09
N ASN A 4 -0.93 22.99 2.26
CA ASN A 4 -0.10 23.86 3.09
C ASN A 4 1.16 23.11 3.54
N THR A 5 2.34 23.63 3.19
CA THR A 5 3.65 22.99 3.43
C THR A 5 4.13 23.13 4.88
N THR A 6 3.36 23.79 5.75
CA THR A 6 3.72 24.08 7.15
C THR A 6 3.06 23.16 8.19
N ASP A 7 2.32 22.14 7.75
CA ASP A 7 1.74 21.15 8.66
C ASP A 7 2.82 20.23 9.23
N SER A 8 3.19 20.48 10.50
CA SER A 8 4.24 19.77 11.25
C SER A 8 3.82 18.38 11.77
N THR A 9 2.61 17.92 11.43
CA THR A 9 2.13 16.60 11.86
C THR A 9 3.05 15.49 11.32
N PRO A 10 3.59 14.60 12.18
CA PRO A 10 4.48 13.53 11.77
C PRO A 10 3.84 12.62 10.72
N ARG A 11 4.67 12.11 9.80
CA ARG A 11 4.24 11.29 8.67
C ARG A 11 4.79 9.88 8.82
N VAL A 12 3.93 8.89 8.59
CA VAL A 12 4.32 7.47 8.58
C VAL A 12 4.08 6.94 7.18
N LEU A 13 5.12 6.39 6.55
CA LEU A 13 5.01 5.67 5.28
C LEU A 13 4.49 4.25 5.56
N CYS A 14 3.37 3.91 4.95
CA CYS A 14 2.69 2.63 5.07
C CYS A 14 2.95 1.81 3.79
N LEU A 15 3.79 0.78 3.91
CA LEU A 15 4.15 -0.12 2.82
C LEU A 15 3.30 -1.40 2.89
N HIS A 16 2.62 -1.73 1.79
CA HIS A 16 1.79 -2.93 1.70
C HIS A 16 2.62 -4.20 1.45
N GLY A 17 2.06 -5.40 1.70
CA GLY A 17 2.68 -6.69 1.36
C GLY A 17 2.67 -7.00 -0.15
N GLY A 18 3.26 -8.11 -0.60
CA GLY A 18 3.17 -8.52 -2.01
C GLY A 18 1.76 -8.94 -2.42
N GLY A 19 1.34 -8.59 -3.63
CA GLY A 19 0.04 -9.01 -4.19
C GLY A 19 -1.16 -8.21 -3.66
N VAL A 20 -0.93 -7.00 -3.15
CA VAL A 20 -1.94 -5.99 -2.78
C VAL A 20 -1.51 -4.63 -3.36
N ASN A 21 -2.23 -3.56 -3.04
CA ASN A 21 -1.88 -2.18 -3.41
C ASN A 21 -2.18 -1.19 -2.27
N ALA A 22 -1.82 0.08 -2.44
CA ALA A 22 -2.00 1.13 -1.45
C ALA A 22 -3.48 1.34 -1.05
N GLN A 23 -4.41 1.20 -2.00
CA GLN A 23 -5.84 1.33 -1.75
C GLN A 23 -6.33 0.20 -0.82
N VAL A 24 -6.03 -1.06 -1.17
CA VAL A 24 -6.41 -2.23 -0.36
C VAL A 24 -5.79 -2.14 1.03
N PHE A 25 -4.50 -1.77 1.12
CA PHE A 25 -3.84 -1.64 2.40
C PHE A 25 -4.47 -0.54 3.27
N ARG A 26 -4.87 0.59 2.67
CA ARG A 26 -5.63 1.64 3.37
C ARG A 26 -6.97 1.12 3.91
N LEU A 27 -7.71 0.34 3.11
CA LEU A 27 -8.99 -0.25 3.53
C LEU A 27 -8.82 -1.24 4.68
N GLN A 28 -7.79 -2.09 4.62
CA GLN A 28 -7.40 -2.99 5.70
C GLN A 28 -7.06 -2.20 6.97
N CYS A 29 -6.35 -1.07 6.83
CA CYS A 29 -5.97 -0.18 7.93
C CYS A 29 -7.05 0.84 8.34
N ARG A 30 -8.30 0.77 7.86
CA ARG A 30 -9.33 1.82 8.12
C ARG A 30 -9.49 2.20 9.60
N ALA A 31 -9.41 1.21 10.50
CA ALA A 31 -9.51 1.42 11.94
C ALA A 31 -8.29 2.15 12.52
N LEU A 32 -7.10 1.91 11.97
CA LEU A 32 -5.86 2.61 12.32
C LEU A 32 -5.89 4.03 11.78
N VAL A 33 -6.31 4.23 10.54
CA VAL A 33 -6.47 5.56 9.92
C VAL A 33 -7.37 6.43 10.80
N ALA A 34 -8.54 5.92 11.20
CA ALA A 34 -9.48 6.68 12.04
C ALA A 34 -8.89 7.04 13.41
N ARG A 35 -8.13 6.15 14.05
CA ARG A 35 -7.55 6.36 15.38
C ARG A 35 -6.32 7.27 15.37
N LEU A 36 -5.53 7.21 14.31
CA LEU A 36 -4.24 7.89 14.22
C LEU A 36 -4.32 9.24 13.49
N ALA A 37 -5.37 9.49 12.70
CA ALA A 37 -5.55 10.74 11.95
C ALA A 37 -5.39 12.04 12.76
N PRO A 38 -5.77 12.12 14.06
CA PRO A 38 -5.54 13.33 14.86
C PRO A 38 -4.07 13.66 15.15
N ALA A 39 -3.18 12.66 15.07
CA ALA A 39 -1.79 12.77 15.50
C ALA A 39 -0.76 12.45 14.42
N LEU A 40 -1.14 11.67 13.40
CA LEU A 40 -0.25 11.17 12.36
C LEU A 40 -0.88 11.29 10.99
N ARG A 41 -0.02 11.57 10.00
CA ARG A 41 -0.38 11.49 8.57
C ARG A 41 0.12 10.17 8.01
N LEU A 42 -0.79 9.24 7.79
CA LEU A 42 -0.48 7.96 7.16
C LEU A 42 -0.42 8.11 5.63
N VAL A 43 0.73 7.79 5.04
CA VAL A 43 1.01 7.88 3.61
C VAL A 43 1.12 6.47 3.04
N PHE A 44 0.19 6.08 2.18
CA PHE A 44 0.17 4.76 1.55
C PHE A 44 0.74 4.89 0.14
N ALA A 45 1.64 3.98 -0.24
CA ALA A 45 2.33 4.00 -1.53
C ALA A 45 2.21 2.65 -2.23
N ASP A 46 2.11 2.68 -3.56
CA ASP A 46 2.16 1.49 -4.38
C ASP A 46 3.60 1.08 -4.65
N ALA A 47 3.83 -0.24 -4.65
CA ALA A 47 5.11 -0.79 -5.04
C ALA A 47 5.32 -0.70 -6.56
N PRO A 48 6.57 -0.64 -7.05
CA PRO A 48 6.85 -0.33 -8.46
C PRO A 48 6.62 -1.51 -9.41
N PHE A 49 6.52 -2.75 -8.92
CA PHE A 49 6.45 -3.92 -9.77
C PHE A 49 5.09 -4.61 -9.69
N ALA A 50 4.53 -4.96 -10.85
CA ALA A 50 3.29 -5.72 -10.93
C ALA A 50 3.41 -7.10 -10.26
N SER A 51 2.30 -7.54 -9.66
CA SER A 51 2.16 -8.83 -8.98
C SER A 51 0.80 -9.44 -9.26
N ARG A 52 0.72 -10.77 -9.18
CA ARG A 52 -0.57 -11.45 -8.99
C ARG A 52 -1.14 -11.09 -7.60
N PRO A 53 -2.47 -11.06 -7.43
CA PRO A 53 -3.07 -10.90 -6.12
C PRO A 53 -2.70 -12.05 -5.18
N HIS A 54 -2.68 -11.76 -3.89
CA HIS A 54 -2.70 -12.82 -2.88
C HIS A 54 -4.07 -13.52 -2.88
N GLU A 55 -4.11 -14.85 -2.80
CA GLU A 55 -5.38 -15.61 -2.91
C GLU A 55 -6.43 -15.17 -1.89
N ASP A 56 -6.02 -14.96 -0.64
CA ASP A 56 -6.88 -14.51 0.46
C ASP A 56 -7.54 -13.13 0.25
N ILE A 57 -7.01 -12.29 -0.64
CA ILE A 57 -7.59 -10.97 -0.90
C ILE A 57 -8.58 -10.98 -2.06
N VAL A 58 -8.53 -11.97 -2.96
CA VAL A 58 -9.24 -11.93 -4.24
C VAL A 58 -10.75 -11.87 -4.03
N GLY A 59 -11.28 -12.66 -3.10
CA GLY A 59 -12.74 -12.72 -2.84
C GLY A 59 -13.35 -11.41 -2.34
N VAL A 60 -12.55 -10.47 -1.84
CA VAL A 60 -13.02 -9.20 -1.27
C VAL A 60 -12.52 -8.00 -2.06
N TYR A 61 -11.30 -8.05 -2.56
CA TYR A 61 -10.59 -6.93 -3.17
C TYR A 61 -10.17 -7.21 -4.62
N GLY A 62 -10.64 -8.29 -5.26
CA GLY A 62 -10.28 -8.65 -6.63
C GLY A 62 -10.46 -7.51 -7.63
N ASP A 63 -11.55 -6.75 -7.48
CA ASP A 63 -11.88 -5.59 -8.33
C ASP A 63 -10.99 -4.36 -8.07
N CYS A 64 -10.16 -4.40 -7.03
CA CYS A 64 -9.20 -3.34 -6.72
C CYS A 64 -7.88 -3.49 -7.49
N ALA A 65 -7.78 -4.41 -8.46
CA ALA A 65 -6.62 -4.51 -9.34
C ALA A 65 -6.27 -3.15 -10.00
N PRO A 66 -5.01 -2.89 -10.37
CA PRO A 66 -3.85 -3.78 -10.34
C PRO A 66 -3.22 -4.00 -8.95
N PHE A 67 -2.40 -5.05 -8.82
CA PHE A 67 -1.66 -5.38 -7.60
C PHE A 67 -0.16 -5.36 -7.80
N TYR A 68 0.58 -5.14 -6.71
CA TYR A 68 2.00 -4.82 -6.77
C TYR A 68 2.83 -5.55 -5.72
N ARG A 69 4.16 -5.51 -5.88
CA ARG A 69 5.17 -6.06 -4.99
C ARG A 69 6.44 -5.18 -4.98
N TRP A 70 7.15 -5.15 -3.87
CA TRP A 70 8.36 -4.32 -3.70
C TRP A 70 9.62 -4.97 -4.26
N LEU A 71 9.75 -6.28 -4.08
CA LEU A 71 10.96 -7.04 -4.40
C LEU A 71 10.61 -8.35 -5.09
N ARG A 72 11.62 -9.00 -5.63
CA ARG A 72 11.55 -10.41 -6.04
C ARG A 72 11.70 -11.30 -4.80
N TRP A 73 10.71 -12.14 -4.53
CA TRP A 73 10.72 -13.09 -3.41
C TRP A 73 10.35 -14.53 -3.80
N GLN A 74 10.02 -14.75 -5.08
CA GLN A 74 9.54 -16.02 -5.62
C GLN A 74 10.25 -16.26 -6.95
N PRO A 75 10.60 -17.53 -7.28
CA PRO A 75 11.31 -17.85 -8.52
C PRO A 75 10.59 -17.37 -9.79
N GLY A 76 9.25 -17.39 -9.79
CA GLY A 76 8.44 -16.98 -10.94
C GLY A 76 8.34 -15.46 -11.17
N HIS A 77 8.89 -14.64 -10.28
CA HIS A 77 8.98 -13.20 -10.52
C HIS A 77 10.23 -12.89 -11.37
N PRO A 78 10.10 -11.97 -12.36
CA PRO A 78 11.24 -11.49 -13.13
C PRO A 78 12.38 -11.03 -12.22
N GLU A 79 13.61 -11.25 -12.66
CA GLU A 79 14.76 -10.61 -12.03
C GLU A 79 14.61 -9.09 -12.08
N LEU A 80 15.06 -8.45 -11.01
CA LEU A 80 15.04 -7.01 -10.88
C LEU A 80 16.49 -6.55 -11.00
N ASP A 81 16.74 -5.61 -11.90
CA ASP A 81 18.04 -4.97 -11.98
C ASP A 81 18.24 -4.14 -10.70
N ALA A 82 19.41 -4.32 -10.07
CA ALA A 82 19.79 -3.65 -8.82
C ALA A 82 20.24 -2.20 -9.08
#